data_AF-A0A941W1S3-F1
#
_entry.id   AF-A0A941W1S3-F1
#
_cell.length_a   1.000
_cell.length_b   1.000
_cell.length_c   1.000
_cell.angle_alpha   90.00
_cell.angle_beta   90.00
_cell.angle_gamma   90.00
#
_symmetry.space_group_name_H-M   'P 1'
#
loop_
_entity.id
_entity.type
_entity.pdbx_description
1 polymer ?
#
loop_
_entity_poly.entity_id
_entity_poly.type
_entity_poly.pdbx_seq_one_letter_code
_entity_poly.pdbx_strand_id
1 'polypeptide(L)'
;MVVAPMQLKAHPELVRFDVDFDLPEAYLPEFPPPLYLISRPGLGDVSNGVEITINNYYEKLNGILTPFQLEGMRLLVTPVAQQQFNVTEDRKADKAQDAVSCFSCHTNGHTSGVFHLNPDNRPQETRFRIDTVSLRGVNIQHFFGSKRALRSLEDFSEVEAKTAYFDGDPVIALKKGARRFTREEIAAMAAMQNMIAFPPAPKLDIQGRLNPEKATESELRGEKIFSMACASCHPAPYYTDNLAHDLQVERFYDGRAEGMIKTFALRGIKDSPPYMHDGRCLTLEDTVEFFNLIQGLKLSAQQKTDLVAFMRTL
;
A
#
# COMPACT_ATOMS: atom_id res chain seq x y z
N MET A 1 4.07 -13.62 -2.56
CA MET A 1 2.99 -12.83 -3.17
C MET A 1 1.77 -13.71 -3.44
N VAL A 2 0.55 -13.24 -3.18
CA VAL A 2 -0.73 -13.87 -3.55
C VAL A 2 -1.65 -12.77 -4.09
N VAL A 3 -2.22 -12.98 -5.27
CA VAL A 3 -2.87 -11.94 -6.08
C VAL A 3 -4.38 -12.15 -6.12
N ALA A 4 -5.13 -11.05 -6.07
CA ALA A 4 -6.59 -11.07 -6.11
C ALA A 4 -7.13 -11.65 -7.43
N PRO A 5 -8.27 -12.38 -7.41
CA PRO A 5 -8.86 -12.97 -8.62
C PRO A 5 -9.13 -11.96 -9.75
N MET A 6 -9.47 -10.71 -9.42
CA MET A 6 -9.76 -9.69 -10.42
C MET A 6 -8.51 -9.29 -11.21
N GLN A 7 -7.36 -9.20 -10.55
CA GLN A 7 -6.06 -8.95 -11.19
C GLN A 7 -5.56 -10.18 -11.97
N LEU A 8 -5.81 -11.40 -11.49
CA LEU A 8 -5.45 -12.63 -12.21
C LEU A 8 -6.15 -12.79 -13.57
N LYS A 9 -7.31 -12.15 -13.78
CA LYS A 9 -7.96 -12.10 -15.10
C LYS A 9 -7.11 -11.34 -16.13
N ALA A 10 -6.42 -10.28 -15.71
CA ALA A 10 -5.51 -9.50 -16.55
C ALA A 10 -4.10 -10.13 -16.60
N HIS A 11 -3.68 -10.75 -15.49
CA HIS A 11 -2.34 -11.30 -15.28
C HIS A 11 -2.38 -12.78 -14.88
N PRO A 12 -2.79 -13.70 -15.79
CA PRO A 12 -2.86 -15.13 -15.50
C PRO A 12 -1.48 -15.75 -15.21
N GLU A 13 -0.39 -15.09 -15.59
CA GLU A 13 0.97 -15.46 -15.24
C GLU A 13 1.30 -15.37 -13.75
N LEU A 14 0.49 -14.62 -12.97
CA LEU A 14 0.68 -14.42 -11.54
C LEU A 14 -0.07 -15.46 -10.68
N VAL A 15 -0.63 -16.50 -11.29
CA VAL A 15 -1.26 -17.62 -10.58
C VAL A 15 -0.19 -18.44 -9.86
N ARG A 16 -0.49 -18.81 -8.60
CA ARG A 16 0.28 -19.77 -7.82
C ARG A 16 -0.45 -21.08 -7.70
N PHE A 17 0.26 -22.20 -7.80
CA PHE A 17 -0.33 -23.54 -7.62
C PHE A 17 -0.36 -24.00 -6.15
N ASP A 18 0.34 -23.31 -5.25
CA ASP A 18 0.54 -23.74 -3.86
C ASP A 18 -0.29 -22.96 -2.82
N VAL A 19 -0.99 -21.91 -3.23
CA VAL A 19 -1.82 -21.09 -2.34
C VAL A 19 -2.91 -20.36 -3.11
N ASP A 20 -4.07 -20.21 -2.47
CA ASP A 20 -5.22 -19.46 -2.98
C ASP A 20 -5.39 -18.12 -2.27
N PHE A 21 -6.14 -17.22 -2.93
CA PHE A 21 -6.56 -15.95 -2.36
C PHE A 21 -7.85 -16.13 -1.54
N ASP A 22 -7.89 -15.61 -0.31
CA ASP A 22 -8.91 -15.95 0.67
C ASP A 22 -9.88 -14.82 1.04
N LEU A 23 -9.72 -13.62 0.45
CA LEU A 23 -10.63 -12.50 0.68
C LEU A 23 -11.69 -12.38 -0.42
N PRO A 24 -12.97 -12.17 -0.06
CA PRO A 24 -14.03 -11.89 -1.03
C PRO A 24 -13.79 -10.59 -1.79
N GLU A 25 -14.19 -10.56 -3.07
CA GLU A 25 -14.03 -9.40 -3.97
C GLU A 25 -14.64 -8.10 -3.42
N ALA A 26 -15.73 -8.20 -2.65
CA ALA A 26 -16.39 -7.05 -2.04
C ALA A 26 -15.55 -6.28 -1.01
N TYR A 27 -14.44 -6.87 -0.53
CA TYR A 27 -13.52 -6.27 0.44
C TYR A 27 -12.15 -5.93 -0.15
N LEU A 28 -12.06 -5.89 -1.48
CA LEU A 28 -10.83 -5.56 -2.19
C LEU A 28 -10.86 -4.13 -2.75
N PRO A 29 -9.69 -3.52 -2.97
CA PRO A 29 -9.60 -2.24 -3.65
C PRO A 29 -10.17 -2.34 -5.07
N GLU A 30 -10.55 -1.19 -5.62
CA GLU A 30 -10.87 -1.09 -7.03
C GLU A 30 -9.67 -1.52 -7.90
N PHE A 31 -9.94 -2.22 -9.00
CA PHE A 31 -8.91 -2.60 -9.96
C PHE A 31 -9.37 -2.39 -11.42
N PRO A 32 -8.55 -1.75 -12.27
CA PRO A 32 -7.30 -1.08 -11.91
C PRO A 32 -7.58 0.23 -11.14
N PRO A 33 -6.77 0.57 -10.12
CA PRO A 33 -6.96 1.81 -9.39
C PRO A 33 -6.46 3.02 -10.19
N PRO A 34 -7.02 4.21 -9.97
CA PRO A 34 -6.61 5.45 -10.62
C PRO A 34 -5.21 5.88 -10.19
N LEU A 35 -4.50 6.56 -11.09
CA LEU A 35 -3.19 7.16 -10.86
C LEU A 35 -3.33 8.68 -10.83
N TYR A 36 -3.00 9.31 -9.70
CA TYR A 36 -3.01 10.75 -9.53
C TYR A 36 -1.58 11.30 -9.49
N LEU A 37 -1.35 12.49 -10.05
CA LEU A 37 -0.02 13.11 -10.10
C LEU A 37 0.01 14.46 -9.37
N ILE A 38 1.02 14.64 -8.51
CA ILE A 38 1.23 15.89 -7.74
C ILE A 38 1.47 17.08 -8.68
N SER A 39 2.20 16.87 -9.77
CA SER A 39 2.57 17.92 -10.73
C SER A 39 1.42 18.34 -11.65
N ARG A 40 0.36 17.53 -11.75
CA ARG A 40 -0.74 17.70 -12.71
C ARG A 40 -2.11 17.40 -12.07
N PRO A 41 -2.48 18.05 -10.95
CA PRO A 41 -3.72 17.74 -10.24
C PRO A 41 -4.98 17.96 -11.07
N GLY A 42 -4.93 18.87 -12.06
CA GLY A 42 -6.04 19.15 -12.96
C GLY A 42 -6.36 18.04 -13.97
N LEU A 43 -5.51 17.02 -14.12
CA LEU A 43 -5.78 15.89 -15.03
C LEU A 43 -6.64 14.79 -14.38
N GLY A 44 -6.82 14.80 -13.06
CA GLY A 44 -7.52 13.72 -12.37
C GLY A 44 -6.75 12.39 -12.48
N ASP A 45 -7.46 11.31 -12.79
CA ASP A 45 -6.86 10.00 -13.04
C ASP A 45 -6.15 9.97 -14.40
N VAL A 46 -4.81 9.98 -14.39
CA VAL A 46 -4.02 9.92 -15.63
C VAL A 46 -3.96 8.52 -16.24
N SER A 47 -4.40 7.48 -15.52
CA SER A 47 -4.49 6.12 -16.07
C SER A 47 -5.70 5.95 -17.00
N ASN A 48 -6.73 6.78 -16.79
CA ASN A 48 -8.04 6.72 -17.44
C ASN A 48 -8.70 5.33 -17.27
N GLY A 49 -8.69 4.79 -16.06
CA GLY A 49 -9.26 3.48 -15.74
C GLY A 49 -8.54 2.28 -16.37
N VAL A 50 -7.27 2.45 -16.77
CA VAL A 50 -6.47 1.37 -17.38
C VAL A 50 -5.24 1.08 -16.54
N GLU A 51 -4.91 -0.20 -16.39
CA GLU A 51 -3.66 -0.62 -15.76
C GLU A 51 -2.44 -0.15 -16.56
N ILE A 52 -1.51 0.52 -15.88
CA ILE A 52 -0.23 0.95 -16.44
C ILE A 52 0.73 -0.23 -16.41
N THR A 53 1.16 -0.66 -17.59
CA THR A 53 2.04 -1.81 -17.79
C THR A 53 3.23 -1.44 -18.69
N ILE A 54 4.21 -2.32 -18.80
CA ILE A 54 5.35 -2.12 -19.70
C ILE A 54 4.94 -1.90 -21.16
N ASN A 55 3.77 -2.40 -21.56
CA ASN A 55 3.28 -2.31 -22.95
C ASN A 55 2.60 -0.98 -23.27
N ASN A 56 2.15 -0.21 -22.26
CA ASN A 56 1.35 0.99 -22.49
C ASN A 56 1.83 2.23 -21.73
N TYR A 57 2.78 2.12 -20.79
CA TYR A 57 3.22 3.24 -19.95
C TYR A 57 3.70 4.44 -20.77
N TYR A 58 4.43 4.18 -21.86
CA TYR A 58 5.00 5.23 -22.70
C TYR A 58 3.89 6.00 -23.41
N GLU A 59 3.00 5.31 -24.13
CA GLU A 59 1.89 5.93 -24.84
C GLU A 59 1.01 6.76 -23.90
N LYS A 60 0.72 6.24 -22.71
CA LYS A 60 -0.18 6.88 -21.74
C LYS A 60 0.42 8.08 -21.04
N LEU A 61 1.72 8.04 -20.74
CA LEU A 61 2.35 8.99 -19.80
C LEU A 61 3.38 9.91 -20.45
N ASN A 62 3.76 9.66 -21.71
CA ASN A 62 4.60 10.56 -22.48
C ASN A 62 3.92 11.92 -22.66
N GLY A 63 4.66 13.00 -22.40
CA GLY A 63 4.11 14.37 -22.39
C GLY A 63 3.36 14.76 -21.10
N ILE A 64 3.08 13.80 -20.22
CA ILE A 64 2.56 14.05 -18.86
C ILE A 64 3.72 14.04 -17.85
N LEU A 65 4.57 13.02 -17.92
CA LEU A 65 5.74 12.86 -17.07
C LEU A 65 6.99 13.48 -17.71
N THR A 66 7.94 13.93 -16.89
CA THR A 66 9.26 14.30 -17.39
C THR A 66 10.00 13.04 -17.90
N PRO A 67 11.01 13.17 -18.79
CA PRO A 67 11.76 12.01 -19.28
C PRO A 67 12.35 11.14 -18.15
N PHE A 68 12.84 11.76 -17.07
CA PHE A 68 13.40 11.04 -15.92
C PHE A 68 12.32 10.27 -15.13
N GLN A 69 11.15 10.86 -14.93
CA GLN A 69 10.00 10.19 -14.30
C GLN A 69 9.45 9.07 -15.19
N LEU A 70 9.45 9.26 -16.51
CA LEU A 70 9.00 8.25 -17.47
C LEU A 70 9.94 7.03 -17.48
N GLU A 71 11.24 7.24 -17.32
CA GLU A 71 12.19 6.14 -17.09
C GLU A 71 11.95 5.44 -15.75
N GLY A 72 11.69 6.20 -14.69
CA GLY A 72 11.25 5.65 -13.40
C GLY A 72 10.00 4.78 -13.54
N MET A 73 9.00 5.25 -14.28
CA MET A 73 7.78 4.48 -14.56
C MET A 73 8.10 3.20 -15.33
N ARG A 74 8.90 3.27 -16.40
CA ARG A 74 9.33 2.08 -17.15
C ARG A 74 9.92 1.02 -16.23
N LEU A 75 10.79 1.43 -15.32
CA LEU A 75 11.45 0.54 -14.36
C LEU A 75 10.44 -0.08 -13.38
N LEU A 76 9.50 0.71 -12.85
CA LEU A 76 8.45 0.24 -11.92
C LEU A 76 7.51 -0.80 -12.54
N VAL A 77 7.30 -0.75 -13.86
CA VAL A 77 6.47 -1.73 -14.60
C VAL A 77 7.29 -2.79 -15.34
N THR A 78 8.62 -2.80 -15.21
CA THR A 78 9.47 -3.82 -15.83
C THR A 78 9.42 -5.11 -14.99
N PRO A 79 8.98 -6.25 -15.56
CA PRO A 79 9.02 -7.52 -14.85
C PRO A 79 10.45 -7.95 -14.52
N VAL A 80 10.63 -8.54 -13.34
CA VAL A 80 11.87 -9.12 -12.83
C VAL A 80 11.58 -10.45 -12.13
N ALA A 81 12.64 -11.23 -11.90
CA ALA A 81 12.56 -12.44 -11.08
C ALA A 81 12.09 -12.13 -9.65
N GLN A 82 11.26 -13.01 -9.11
CA GLN A 82 10.79 -13.00 -7.73
C GLN A 82 10.77 -14.44 -7.18
N GLN A 83 10.78 -14.64 -5.87
CA GLN A 83 10.91 -15.96 -5.24
C GLN A 83 9.93 -17.02 -5.76
N GLN A 84 8.68 -16.63 -6.00
CA GLN A 84 7.62 -17.51 -6.50
C GLN A 84 7.51 -17.48 -8.03
N PHE A 85 7.90 -16.39 -8.69
CA PHE A 85 7.82 -16.20 -10.15
C PHE A 85 9.21 -15.99 -10.73
N ASN A 86 9.83 -17.09 -11.16
CA ASN A 86 11.18 -17.10 -11.72
C ASN A 86 11.34 -18.30 -12.68
N VAL A 87 12.53 -18.40 -13.28
CA VAL A 87 12.87 -19.44 -14.25
C VAL A 87 13.40 -20.75 -13.65
N THR A 88 13.60 -20.84 -12.33
CA THR A 88 14.14 -22.04 -11.67
C THR A 88 13.04 -23.03 -11.28
N GLU A 89 13.44 -24.24 -10.86
CA GLU A 89 12.50 -25.34 -10.55
C GLU A 89 11.69 -25.12 -9.27
N ASP A 90 12.18 -24.29 -8.33
CA ASP A 90 11.53 -24.03 -7.04
C ASP A 90 10.45 -22.93 -7.10
N ARG A 91 10.18 -22.39 -8.30
CA ARG A 91 9.07 -21.49 -8.56
C ARG A 91 7.73 -22.08 -8.10
N LYS A 92 6.77 -21.20 -7.84
CA LYS A 92 5.41 -21.55 -7.43
C LYS A 92 4.37 -21.22 -8.49
N ALA A 93 4.81 -21.09 -9.74
CA ALA A 93 4.00 -20.83 -10.92
C ALA A 93 4.28 -21.90 -12.00
N ASP A 94 3.29 -22.20 -12.82
CA ASP A 94 3.39 -23.26 -13.84
C ASP A 94 4.50 -22.98 -14.86
N LYS A 95 4.52 -21.74 -15.38
CA LYS A 95 5.49 -21.29 -16.39
C LYS A 95 6.77 -20.78 -15.73
N ALA A 96 7.91 -21.19 -16.29
CA ALA A 96 9.22 -20.65 -15.93
C ALA A 96 9.41 -19.27 -16.60
N GLN A 97 9.24 -18.20 -15.83
CA GLN A 97 9.30 -16.82 -16.33
C GLN A 97 9.49 -15.82 -15.20
N ASP A 98 10.01 -14.65 -15.56
CA ASP A 98 9.94 -13.44 -14.73
C ASP A 98 8.64 -12.72 -15.03
N ALA A 99 7.84 -12.43 -14.00
CA ALA A 99 6.49 -11.90 -14.18
C ALA A 99 6.14 -10.73 -13.25
N VAL A 100 6.97 -10.45 -12.25
CA VAL A 100 6.61 -9.51 -11.17
C VAL A 100 7.34 -8.19 -11.36
N SER A 101 6.61 -7.09 -11.32
CA SER A 101 7.13 -5.73 -11.28
C SER A 101 6.71 -5.04 -9.98
N CYS A 102 7.23 -3.84 -9.69
CA CYS A 102 6.76 -3.07 -8.54
C CYS A 102 5.25 -2.82 -8.62
N PHE A 103 4.74 -2.52 -9.82
CA PHE A 103 3.32 -2.27 -10.08
C PHE A 103 2.47 -3.54 -10.17
N SER A 104 3.07 -4.74 -10.09
CA SER A 104 2.29 -5.97 -9.91
C SER A 104 1.64 -6.03 -8.52
N CYS A 105 2.31 -5.51 -7.48
CA CYS A 105 1.71 -5.37 -6.15
C CYS A 105 1.13 -3.96 -5.95
N HIS A 106 1.84 -2.93 -6.44
CA HIS A 106 1.45 -1.53 -6.33
C HIS A 106 0.79 -1.03 -7.62
N THR A 107 -0.24 -1.71 -8.11
CA THR A 107 -0.93 -1.40 -9.37
C THR A 107 -1.26 0.08 -9.46
N ASN A 108 -0.81 0.75 -10.53
CA ASN A 108 -1.00 2.19 -10.75
C ASN A 108 -0.58 3.08 -9.56
N GLY A 109 0.38 2.64 -8.74
CA GLY A 109 0.80 3.36 -7.53
C GLY A 109 -0.12 3.16 -6.32
N HIS A 110 -1.09 2.27 -6.40
CA HIS A 110 -2.02 1.93 -5.33
C HIS A 110 -1.98 0.44 -5.02
N THR A 111 -2.65 0.01 -3.96
CA THR A 111 -2.77 -1.43 -3.66
C THR A 111 -3.84 -2.08 -4.53
N SER A 112 -3.67 -3.36 -4.85
CA SER A 112 -4.70 -4.23 -5.43
C SER A 112 -5.16 -5.32 -4.45
N GLY A 113 -4.82 -5.20 -3.16
CA GLY A 113 -5.11 -6.19 -2.12
C GLY A 113 -4.18 -7.41 -2.16
N VAL A 114 -3.00 -7.26 -2.79
CA VAL A 114 -1.98 -8.32 -2.86
C VAL A 114 -1.34 -8.53 -1.49
N PHE A 115 -1.25 -9.78 -1.05
CA PHE A 115 -0.59 -10.15 0.21
C PHE A 115 0.76 -10.82 -0.01
N HIS A 116 1.65 -10.67 0.97
CA HIS A 116 2.87 -11.46 1.09
C HIS A 116 3.11 -11.84 2.55
N LEU A 117 4.11 -12.69 2.78
CA LEU A 117 4.58 -13.00 4.11
C LEU A 117 5.73 -12.05 4.42
N ASN A 118 5.72 -11.47 5.61
CA ASN A 118 6.74 -10.52 6.01
C ASN A 118 8.14 -11.13 5.82
N PRO A 119 9.09 -10.48 5.12
CA PRO A 119 10.41 -11.07 4.88
C PRO A 119 11.33 -11.04 6.10
N ASP A 120 10.95 -10.34 7.19
CA ASP A 120 11.82 -10.03 8.33
C ASP A 120 11.85 -11.08 9.43
N ASN A 121 10.86 -11.96 9.51
CA ASN A 121 10.79 -12.93 10.60
C ASN A 121 11.31 -14.31 10.19
N ARG A 122 11.94 -14.99 11.16
CA ARG A 122 12.45 -16.35 11.05
C ARG A 122 12.17 -17.09 12.37
N PRO A 123 11.88 -18.40 12.34
CA PRO A 123 11.73 -19.27 11.16
C PRO A 123 10.48 -18.96 10.31
N GLN A 124 10.31 -19.63 9.16
CA GLN A 124 9.23 -19.36 8.18
C GLN A 124 7.84 -19.31 8.81
N GLU A 125 7.54 -20.23 9.74
CA GLU A 125 6.28 -20.33 10.49
C GLU A 125 5.93 -19.08 11.33
N THR A 126 6.92 -18.24 11.63
CA THR A 126 6.70 -17.00 12.38
C THR A 126 6.35 -15.83 11.45
N ARG A 127 6.54 -15.95 10.14
CA ARG A 127 6.24 -14.88 9.19
C ARG A 127 4.73 -14.69 9.12
N PHE A 128 4.28 -13.48 9.40
CA PHE A 128 2.87 -13.11 9.33
C PHE A 128 2.54 -12.52 7.96
N ARG A 129 1.25 -12.51 7.61
CA ARG A 129 0.73 -11.83 6.42
C ARG A 129 1.02 -10.34 6.51
N ILE A 130 1.45 -9.75 5.41
CA ILE A 130 1.50 -8.30 5.24
C ILE A 130 0.70 -7.93 4.00
N ASP A 131 -0.10 -6.89 4.14
CA ASP A 131 -0.80 -6.27 3.01
C ASP A 131 0.15 -5.35 2.23
N THR A 132 -0.10 -5.23 0.93
CA THR A 132 0.58 -4.25 0.09
C THR A 132 -0.04 -2.89 0.31
N VAL A 133 0.77 -1.92 0.75
CA VAL A 133 0.30 -0.56 0.99
C VAL A 133 0.28 0.28 -0.28
N SER A 134 -0.55 1.32 -0.32
CA SER A 134 -0.53 2.29 -1.42
C SER A 134 0.78 3.11 -1.44
N LEU A 135 1.28 3.42 -2.64
CA LEU A 135 2.35 4.40 -2.87
C LEU A 135 1.82 5.83 -3.06
N ARG A 136 0.51 6.04 -3.05
CA ARG A 136 -0.12 7.37 -3.15
C ARG A 136 0.34 8.23 -1.98
N GLY A 137 0.91 9.39 -2.29
CA GLY A 137 1.44 10.32 -1.28
C GLY A 137 2.67 9.78 -0.53
N VAL A 138 3.43 8.84 -1.10
CA VAL A 138 4.64 8.30 -0.47
C VAL A 138 5.71 9.36 -0.18
N ASN A 139 5.65 10.50 -0.88
CA ASN A 139 6.59 11.62 -0.73
C ASN A 139 6.56 12.31 0.64
N ILE A 140 5.49 12.14 1.42
CA ILE A 140 5.39 12.69 2.79
C ILE A 140 5.97 11.74 3.85
N GLN A 141 6.40 10.54 3.45
CA GLN A 141 6.82 9.49 4.36
C GLN A 141 8.32 9.66 4.73
N HIS A 142 8.65 9.42 6.00
CA HIS A 142 10.03 9.49 6.51
C HIS A 142 10.52 8.20 7.18
N PHE A 143 9.67 7.18 7.16
CA PHE A 143 9.90 5.86 7.72
C PHE A 143 9.34 4.83 6.72
N PHE A 144 10.17 3.98 6.14
CA PHE A 144 9.77 3.10 5.04
C PHE A 144 9.87 1.62 5.43
N GLY A 145 8.81 0.88 5.16
CA GLY A 145 8.60 -0.47 5.68
C GLY A 145 7.81 -0.45 6.99
N SER A 146 6.97 -1.48 7.20
CA SER A 146 6.13 -1.56 8.41
C SER A 146 6.95 -1.78 9.68
N LYS A 147 8.08 -2.51 9.57
CA LYS A 147 9.01 -2.83 10.68
C LYS A 147 10.47 -2.46 10.42
N ARG A 148 10.83 -2.13 9.18
CA ARG A 148 12.18 -1.73 8.79
C ARG A 148 12.28 -0.21 9.00
N ALA A 149 13.20 0.28 9.82
CA ALA A 149 13.31 1.71 10.09
C ALA A 149 14.09 2.47 8.99
N LEU A 150 13.81 2.17 7.71
CA LEU A 150 14.49 2.80 6.57
C LEU A 150 14.02 4.24 6.40
N ARG A 151 14.92 5.13 5.99
CA ARG A 151 14.71 6.60 6.05
C ARG A 151 14.62 7.27 4.68
N SER A 152 14.84 6.54 3.60
CA SER A 152 14.70 7.04 2.23
C SER A 152 13.91 6.04 1.37
N LEU A 153 13.22 6.57 0.36
CA LEU A 153 12.46 5.76 -0.58
C LEU A 153 13.40 4.97 -1.50
N GLU A 154 14.56 5.54 -1.81
CA GLU A 154 15.62 4.92 -2.60
C GLU A 154 16.16 3.67 -1.90
N ASP A 155 16.53 3.78 -0.61
CA ASP A 155 17.07 2.64 0.13
C ASP A 155 15.99 1.59 0.35
N PHE A 156 14.74 2.00 0.56
CA PHE A 156 13.62 1.06 0.62
C PHE A 156 13.43 0.31 -0.70
N SER A 157 13.40 1.01 -1.84
CA SER A 157 13.26 0.41 -3.16
C SER A 157 14.40 -0.58 -3.46
N GLU A 158 15.63 -0.23 -3.07
CA GLU A 158 16.80 -1.11 -3.21
C GLU A 158 16.68 -2.36 -2.32
N VAL A 159 16.25 -2.20 -1.08
CA VAL A 159 16.03 -3.31 -0.14
C VAL A 159 14.90 -4.22 -0.61
N GLU A 160 13.80 -3.69 -1.12
CA GLU A 160 12.68 -4.47 -1.64
C GLU A 160 13.13 -5.36 -2.82
N ALA A 161 13.81 -4.77 -3.80
CA ALA A 161 14.33 -5.49 -4.96
C ALA A 161 15.36 -6.58 -4.60
N LYS A 162 16.22 -6.31 -3.61
CA LYS A 162 17.28 -7.25 -3.20
C LYS A 162 16.83 -8.33 -2.23
N THR A 163 15.84 -8.03 -1.39
CA THR A 163 15.51 -8.87 -0.23
C THR A 163 14.06 -9.32 -0.26
N ALA A 164 13.08 -8.40 -0.24
CA ALA A 164 11.67 -8.76 -0.06
C ALA A 164 11.15 -9.63 -1.20
N TYR A 165 11.58 -9.33 -2.44
CA TYR A 165 11.27 -10.15 -3.62
C TYR A 165 11.75 -11.60 -3.48
N PHE A 166 12.77 -11.83 -2.66
CA PHE A 166 13.37 -13.13 -2.42
C PHE A 166 13.16 -13.61 -0.98
N ASP A 167 12.03 -13.23 -0.38
CA ASP A 167 11.65 -13.65 0.97
C ASP A 167 12.66 -13.29 2.08
N GLY A 168 13.50 -12.28 1.83
CA GLY A 168 14.59 -11.87 2.72
C GLY A 168 15.87 -12.71 2.58
N ASP A 169 15.98 -13.57 1.57
CA ASP A 169 17.16 -14.41 1.31
C ASP A 169 18.00 -13.86 0.13
N PRO A 170 19.11 -13.15 0.42
CA PRO A 170 19.97 -12.60 -0.62
C PRO A 170 20.78 -13.66 -1.38
N VAL A 171 20.96 -14.86 -0.84
CA VAL A 171 21.68 -15.95 -1.51
C VAL A 171 20.78 -16.59 -2.57
N ILE A 172 19.51 -16.83 -2.23
CA ILE A 172 18.53 -17.31 -3.20
C ILE A 172 18.32 -16.27 -4.31
N ALA A 173 18.24 -14.98 -3.96
CA ALA A 173 18.16 -13.89 -4.93
C ALA A 173 19.29 -13.99 -5.98
N LEU A 174 20.53 -14.16 -5.54
CA LEU A 174 21.67 -14.26 -6.46
C LEU A 174 21.59 -15.50 -7.35
N LYS A 175 21.21 -16.66 -6.79
CA LYS A 175 21.05 -17.92 -7.55
C LYS A 175 19.99 -17.81 -8.64
N LYS A 176 18.96 -17.00 -8.42
CA LYS A 176 17.83 -16.79 -9.35
C LYS A 176 18.04 -15.64 -10.33
N GLY A 177 19.23 -15.03 -10.34
CA GLY A 177 19.52 -13.93 -11.26
C GLY A 177 18.79 -12.63 -10.92
N ALA A 178 18.54 -12.36 -9.64
CA ALA A 178 17.90 -11.13 -9.19
C ALA A 178 18.55 -9.90 -9.83
N ARG A 179 17.73 -9.06 -10.49
CA ARG A 179 18.20 -7.82 -11.10
C ARG A 179 18.70 -6.88 -10.01
N ARG A 180 19.95 -6.44 -10.15
CA ARG A 180 20.53 -5.39 -9.31
C ARG A 180 20.39 -4.06 -10.02
N PHE A 181 19.43 -3.27 -9.59
CA PHE A 181 19.25 -1.91 -10.10
C PHE A 181 20.45 -1.02 -9.72
N THR A 182 20.86 -0.14 -10.62
CA THR A 182 21.86 0.88 -10.32
C THR A 182 21.26 1.98 -9.44
N ARG A 183 22.10 2.78 -8.78
CA ARG A 183 21.60 3.92 -7.98
C ARG A 183 20.87 4.96 -8.84
N GLU A 184 21.24 5.09 -10.11
CA GLU A 184 20.53 5.96 -11.06
C GLU A 184 19.13 5.43 -11.37
N GLU A 185 18.99 4.12 -11.61
CA GLU A 185 17.69 3.46 -11.82
C GLU A 185 16.80 3.57 -10.58
N ILE A 186 17.36 3.33 -9.38
CA ILE A 186 16.66 3.53 -8.10
C ILE A 186 16.20 4.98 -7.95
N ALA A 187 17.05 5.96 -8.29
CA ALA A 187 16.70 7.38 -8.20
C ALA A 187 15.57 7.75 -9.18
N ALA A 188 15.57 7.20 -10.40
CA ALA A 188 14.49 7.39 -11.35
C ALA A 188 13.16 6.81 -10.84
N MET A 189 13.19 5.58 -10.29
CA MET A 189 12.02 4.96 -9.66
C MET A 189 11.50 5.80 -8.48
N ALA A 190 12.37 6.25 -7.59
CA ALA A 190 11.98 7.09 -6.45
C ALA A 190 11.40 8.44 -6.92
N ALA A 191 11.99 9.06 -7.95
CA ALA A 191 11.48 10.30 -8.53
C ALA A 191 10.07 10.13 -9.11
N MET A 192 9.77 8.99 -9.74
CA MET A 192 8.41 8.69 -10.20
C MET A 192 7.46 8.43 -9.02
N GLN A 193 7.83 7.57 -8.08
CA GLN A 193 7.01 7.24 -6.91
C GLN A 193 6.65 8.49 -6.10
N ASN A 194 7.60 9.40 -5.91
CA ASN A 194 7.38 10.66 -5.19
C ASN A 194 6.38 11.62 -5.88
N MET A 195 6.02 11.38 -7.16
CA MET A 195 5.01 12.16 -7.86
C MET A 195 3.60 11.59 -7.76
N ILE A 196 3.44 10.39 -7.21
CA ILE A 196 2.14 9.74 -7.07
C ILE A 196 1.38 10.46 -5.95
N ALA A 197 0.30 11.15 -6.30
CA ALA A 197 -0.50 11.94 -5.36
C ALA A 197 -1.49 11.07 -4.58
N PHE A 198 -1.90 11.59 -3.41
CA PHE A 198 -3.13 11.13 -2.75
C PHE A 198 -4.34 11.32 -3.66
N PRO A 199 -5.41 10.51 -3.49
CA PRO A 199 -6.66 10.76 -4.18
C PRO A 199 -7.28 12.10 -3.74
N PRO A 200 -8.10 12.73 -4.59
CA PRO A 200 -8.80 13.95 -4.24
C PRO A 200 -9.69 13.78 -2.99
N ALA A 201 -9.61 14.74 -2.07
CA ALA A 201 -10.52 14.85 -0.92
C ALA A 201 -11.21 16.22 -0.95
N PRO A 202 -12.27 16.38 -1.74
CA PRO A 202 -12.86 17.69 -2.04
C PRO A 202 -13.50 18.39 -0.83
N LYS A 203 -13.75 17.63 0.25
CA LYS A 203 -14.30 18.13 1.52
C LYS A 203 -13.22 18.65 2.47
N LEU A 204 -11.94 18.40 2.21
CA LEU A 204 -10.85 18.88 3.04
C LEU A 204 -10.32 20.25 2.56
N ASP A 205 -9.95 21.10 3.50
CA ASP A 205 -9.27 22.37 3.27
C ASP A 205 -7.74 22.19 3.16
N ILE A 206 -6.99 23.30 3.09
CA ILE A 206 -5.53 23.28 2.96
C ILE A 206 -4.81 22.81 4.22
N GLN A 207 -5.49 22.84 5.38
CA GLN A 207 -5.00 22.29 6.64
C GLN A 207 -5.33 20.79 6.77
N GLY A 208 -6.00 20.22 5.77
CA GLY A 208 -6.50 18.86 5.80
C GLY A 208 -7.59 18.68 6.86
N ARG A 209 -8.43 19.69 7.07
CA ARG A 209 -9.60 19.65 7.95
C ARG A 209 -10.88 19.72 7.13
N LEU A 210 -11.99 19.22 7.64
CA LEU A 210 -13.27 19.32 6.94
C LEU A 210 -13.69 20.78 6.77
N ASN A 211 -14.02 21.16 5.54
CA ASN A 211 -14.72 22.40 5.26
C ASN A 211 -16.20 22.24 5.70
N PRO A 212 -16.69 23.01 6.69
CA PRO A 212 -18.06 22.92 7.18
C PRO A 212 -19.14 23.18 6.13
N GLU A 213 -18.84 23.92 5.06
CA GLU A 213 -19.78 24.19 3.96
C GLU A 213 -20.01 22.97 3.05
N LYS A 214 -19.08 22.02 3.05
CA LYS A 214 -19.13 20.80 2.21
C LYS A 214 -19.40 19.52 3.00
N ALA A 215 -19.10 19.55 4.29
CA ALA A 215 -19.22 18.40 5.19
C ALA A 215 -20.64 18.26 5.72
N THR A 216 -21.06 17.01 5.94
CA THR A 216 -22.29 16.70 6.67
C THR A 216 -22.08 16.83 8.17
N GLU A 217 -23.16 16.95 8.94
CA GLU A 217 -23.07 17.00 10.41
C GLU A 217 -22.43 15.75 11.00
N SER A 218 -22.67 14.57 10.41
CA SER A 218 -22.07 13.30 10.84
C SER A 218 -20.56 13.32 10.65
N GLU A 219 -20.08 13.78 9.50
CA GLU A 219 -18.64 13.94 9.21
C GLU A 219 -17.98 14.94 10.18
N LEU A 220 -18.63 16.07 10.47
CA LEU A 220 -18.12 17.07 11.42
C LEU A 220 -18.07 16.55 12.87
N ARG A 221 -19.06 15.75 13.30
CA ARG A 221 -19.01 15.07 14.60
C ARG A 221 -17.90 14.02 14.62
N GLY A 222 -17.73 13.28 13.52
CA GLY A 222 -16.66 12.30 13.33
C GLY A 222 -15.27 12.90 13.45
N GLU A 223 -15.02 14.05 12.80
CA GLU A 223 -13.74 14.75 12.87
C GLU A 223 -13.41 15.19 14.31
N LYS A 224 -14.41 15.64 15.09
CA LYS A 224 -14.22 15.99 16.50
C LYS A 224 -13.79 14.77 17.32
N ILE A 225 -14.44 13.63 17.13
CA ILE A 225 -14.09 12.37 17.81
C ILE A 225 -12.66 11.96 17.42
N PHE A 226 -12.37 11.97 16.11
CA PHE A 226 -11.05 11.63 15.58
C PHE A 226 -9.94 12.51 16.16
N SER A 227 -10.19 13.82 16.26
CA SER A 227 -9.23 14.79 16.81
C SER A 227 -8.87 14.50 18.27
N MET A 228 -9.78 13.91 19.04
CA MET A 228 -9.55 13.57 20.45
C MET A 228 -8.93 12.19 20.65
N ALA A 229 -9.31 11.21 19.83
CA ALA A 229 -9.00 9.80 20.07
C ALA A 229 -7.95 9.19 19.13
N CYS A 230 -7.64 9.84 18.00
CA CYS A 230 -6.81 9.27 16.94
C CYS A 230 -5.66 10.19 16.51
N ALA A 231 -5.80 11.51 16.71
CA ALA A 231 -4.88 12.50 16.18
C ALA A 231 -3.49 12.54 16.83
N SER A 232 -3.28 11.86 17.97
CA SER A 232 -1.95 11.71 18.57
C SER A 232 -0.98 10.99 17.63
N CYS A 233 -1.47 9.98 16.91
CA CYS A 233 -0.70 9.25 15.89
C CYS A 233 -1.07 9.70 14.48
N HIS A 234 -2.32 10.12 14.24
CA HIS A 234 -2.82 10.53 12.93
C HIS A 234 -3.16 12.02 12.83
N PRO A 235 -2.22 12.96 13.03
CA PRO A 235 -2.50 14.38 12.87
C PRO A 235 -2.73 14.77 11.40
N ALA A 236 -3.65 15.71 11.17
CA ALA A 236 -3.81 16.39 9.89
C ALA A 236 -2.50 17.11 9.48
N PRO A 237 -2.21 17.32 8.17
CA PRO A 237 -3.12 17.14 7.02
C PRO A 237 -3.08 15.75 6.36
N TYR A 238 -2.06 14.94 6.63
CA TYR A 238 -1.88 13.62 6.01
C TYR A 238 -2.31 12.46 6.88
N TYR A 239 -2.70 12.75 8.13
CA TYR A 239 -3.19 11.77 9.10
C TYR A 239 -2.15 10.69 9.37
N THR A 240 -0.93 11.11 9.65
CA THR A 240 0.19 10.27 10.11
C THR A 240 1.22 11.17 10.79
N ASP A 241 1.82 10.67 11.85
CA ASP A 241 2.94 11.28 12.56
C ASP A 241 4.30 10.84 12.03
N ASN A 242 4.33 9.94 11.04
CA ASN A 242 5.55 9.33 10.50
C ASN A 242 6.39 8.55 11.55
N LEU A 243 5.77 8.13 12.64
CA LEU A 243 6.41 7.31 13.68
C LEU A 243 5.93 5.86 13.60
N ALA A 244 6.40 5.05 14.54
CA ALA A 244 5.93 3.69 14.76
C ALA A 244 5.42 3.55 16.19
N HIS A 245 4.39 2.74 16.38
CA HIS A 245 3.73 2.51 17.67
C HIS A 245 3.47 1.04 17.87
N ASP A 246 3.50 0.60 19.12
CA ASP A 246 3.08 -0.74 19.52
C ASP A 246 1.66 -0.66 20.09
N LEU A 247 0.72 -1.32 19.43
CA LEU A 247 -0.68 -1.39 19.87
C LEU A 247 -0.88 -2.40 21.02
N GLN A 248 0.12 -3.25 21.29
CA GLN A 248 0.08 -4.29 22.33
C GLN A 248 -1.17 -5.16 22.20
N VAL A 249 -1.44 -5.62 20.98
CA VAL A 249 -2.66 -6.36 20.62
C VAL A 249 -2.74 -7.73 21.30
N GLU A 250 -1.59 -8.28 21.70
CA GLU A 250 -1.46 -9.53 22.46
C GLU A 250 -2.15 -9.50 23.83
N ARG A 251 -2.59 -8.32 24.31
CA ARG A 251 -3.43 -8.19 25.51
C ARG A 251 -4.87 -8.70 25.30
N PHE A 252 -5.30 -8.87 24.05
CA PHE A 252 -6.69 -9.16 23.70
C PHE A 252 -6.91 -10.57 23.12
N TYR A 253 -5.84 -11.28 22.75
CA TYR A 253 -5.90 -12.66 22.28
C TYR A 253 -4.57 -13.37 22.51
N ASP A 254 -4.64 -14.69 22.66
CA ASP A 254 -3.46 -15.56 22.71
C ASP A 254 -2.83 -15.62 21.32
N GLY A 255 -1.96 -14.65 21.05
CA GLY A 255 -1.30 -14.51 19.77
C GLY A 255 0.08 -13.90 19.91
N ARG A 256 0.73 -13.74 18.76
CA ARG A 256 2.07 -13.21 18.69
C ARG A 256 2.05 -11.69 18.92
N ALA A 257 2.91 -11.20 19.82
CA ALA A 257 3.19 -9.77 19.93
C ALA A 257 3.71 -9.22 18.59
N GLU A 258 3.05 -8.18 18.09
CA GLU A 258 3.37 -7.59 16.79
C GLU A 258 4.53 -6.59 16.88
N GLY A 259 4.69 -5.96 18.05
CA GLY A 259 5.66 -4.91 18.27
C GLY A 259 5.32 -3.64 17.49
N MET A 260 6.33 -2.80 17.29
CA MET A 260 6.12 -1.51 16.63
C MET A 260 5.76 -1.66 15.15
N ILE A 261 4.68 -1.01 14.76
CA ILE A 261 4.26 -0.84 13.36
C ILE A 261 4.19 0.64 13.07
N LYS A 262 4.68 1.04 11.90
CA LYS A 262 4.59 2.42 11.41
C LYS A 262 3.12 2.89 11.33
N THR A 263 2.87 4.14 11.70
CA THR A 263 1.62 4.83 11.39
C THR A 263 1.48 5.10 9.88
N PHE A 264 0.53 4.44 9.23
CA PHE A 264 0.20 4.70 7.82
C PHE A 264 -0.62 5.99 7.67
N ALA A 265 -0.43 6.70 6.55
CA ALA A 265 -1.25 7.86 6.22
C ALA A 265 -2.70 7.42 5.94
N LEU A 266 -3.68 8.17 6.43
CA LEU A 266 -5.10 7.87 6.22
C LEU A 266 -5.74 8.66 5.07
N ARG A 267 -4.99 9.53 4.39
CA ARG A 267 -5.47 10.16 3.15
C ARG A 267 -5.70 9.07 2.08
N GLY A 268 -6.93 9.00 1.56
CA GLY A 268 -7.37 7.96 0.64
C GLY A 268 -7.69 6.60 1.28
N ILE A 269 -7.82 6.52 2.61
CA ILE A 269 -8.02 5.24 3.31
C ILE A 269 -9.26 4.47 2.81
N LYS A 270 -10.31 5.17 2.36
CA LYS A 270 -11.53 4.52 1.84
C LYS A 270 -11.29 3.69 0.57
N ASP A 271 -10.19 3.92 -0.14
CA ASP A 271 -9.92 3.29 -1.44
C ASP A 271 -9.08 2.00 -1.29
N SER A 272 -8.55 1.71 -0.09
CA SER A 272 -7.59 0.62 0.13
C SER A 272 -8.02 -0.40 1.21
N PRO A 273 -9.20 -1.03 1.12
CA PRO A 273 -9.48 -2.19 1.95
C PRO A 273 -8.64 -3.41 1.51
N PRO A 274 -8.39 -4.40 2.37
CA PRO A 274 -8.67 -4.37 3.80
C PRO A 274 -7.65 -3.51 4.58
N TYR A 275 -7.84 -3.41 5.88
CA TYR A 275 -7.14 -2.48 6.76
C TYR A 275 -6.24 -3.20 7.77
N MET A 276 -5.37 -2.42 8.38
CA MET A 276 -4.20 -2.85 9.17
C MET A 276 -3.07 -3.40 8.29
N HIS A 277 -1.90 -3.57 8.87
CA HIS A 277 -0.70 -3.98 8.12
C HIS A 277 -0.77 -5.41 7.57
N ASP A 278 -1.75 -6.20 7.98
CA ASP A 278 -1.97 -7.60 7.59
C ASP A 278 -3.36 -7.87 6.99
N GLY A 279 -4.19 -6.84 6.83
CA GLY A 279 -5.52 -6.95 6.26
C GLY A 279 -6.59 -7.60 7.15
N ARG A 280 -6.40 -7.67 8.47
CA ARG A 280 -7.36 -8.33 9.38
C ARG A 280 -8.72 -7.62 9.50
N CYS A 281 -8.78 -6.32 9.21
CA CYS A 281 -10.01 -5.54 9.30
C CYS A 281 -10.56 -5.33 7.88
N LEU A 282 -11.68 -5.96 7.53
CA LEU A 282 -12.19 -5.91 6.15
C LEU A 282 -12.83 -4.56 5.79
N THR A 283 -13.34 -3.85 6.79
CA THR A 283 -14.06 -2.58 6.61
C THR A 283 -13.55 -1.46 7.52
N LEU A 284 -13.91 -0.21 7.21
CA LEU A 284 -13.62 0.91 8.10
C LEU A 284 -14.40 0.79 9.41
N GLU A 285 -15.61 0.21 9.35
CA GLU A 285 -16.39 -0.15 10.53
C GLU A 285 -15.62 -1.11 11.46
N ASP A 286 -15.04 -2.18 10.90
CA ASP A 286 -14.21 -3.12 11.66
C ASP A 286 -12.97 -2.42 12.22
N THR A 287 -12.37 -1.52 11.45
CA THR A 287 -11.20 -0.73 11.89
C THR A 287 -11.54 0.18 13.08
N VAL A 288 -12.68 0.88 13.01
CA VAL A 288 -13.16 1.73 14.11
C VAL A 288 -13.49 0.90 15.34
N GLU A 289 -14.12 -0.27 15.17
CA GLU A 289 -14.40 -1.16 16.29
C GLU A 289 -13.10 -1.71 16.91
N PHE A 290 -12.14 -2.10 16.07
CA PHE A 290 -10.82 -2.55 16.51
C PHE A 290 -10.16 -1.50 17.41
N PHE A 291 -10.05 -0.24 16.97
CA PHE A 291 -9.44 0.80 17.78
C PHE A 291 -10.29 1.24 18.98
N ASN A 292 -11.62 1.11 18.91
CA ASN A 292 -12.50 1.31 20.06
C ASN A 292 -12.19 0.33 21.20
N LEU A 293 -11.88 -0.94 20.85
CA LEU A 293 -11.46 -1.97 21.80
C LEU A 293 -10.01 -1.76 22.27
N ILE A 294 -9.06 -1.62 21.34
CA ILE A 294 -7.63 -1.51 21.65
C ILE A 294 -7.34 -0.31 22.58
N GLN A 295 -8.00 0.82 22.35
CA GLN A 295 -7.81 2.02 23.17
C GLN A 295 -8.83 2.17 24.31
N GLY A 296 -9.82 1.27 24.43
CA GLY A 296 -10.84 1.31 25.48
C GLY A 296 -11.72 2.57 25.43
N LEU A 297 -12.03 3.08 24.24
CA LEU A 297 -12.70 4.38 24.03
C LEU A 297 -14.19 4.38 24.44
N LYS A 298 -14.82 3.20 24.45
CA LYS A 298 -16.25 3.02 24.78
C LYS A 298 -17.18 3.90 23.93
N LEU A 299 -16.87 4.03 22.64
CA LEU A 299 -17.68 4.80 21.69
C LEU A 299 -19.07 4.17 21.51
N SER A 300 -20.11 5.00 21.54
CA SER A 300 -21.47 4.62 21.17
C SER A 300 -21.58 4.26 19.68
N ALA A 301 -22.67 3.57 19.30
CA ALA A 301 -22.95 3.24 17.91
C ALA A 301 -22.97 4.47 16.98
N GLN A 302 -23.54 5.59 17.45
CA GLN A 302 -23.57 6.83 16.67
C GLN A 302 -22.17 7.42 16.49
N GLN A 303 -21.36 7.44 17.56
CA GLN A 303 -19.98 7.96 17.49
C GLN A 303 -19.12 7.14 16.52
N LYS A 304 -19.27 5.81 16.53
CA LYS A 304 -18.58 4.94 15.55
C LYS A 304 -19.02 5.25 14.13
N THR A 305 -20.32 5.39 13.90
CA THR A 305 -20.87 5.75 12.58
C THR A 305 -20.34 7.10 12.09
N ASP A 306 -20.34 8.11 12.97
CA ASP A 306 -19.82 9.44 12.67
C ASP A 306 -18.30 9.40 12.36
N LEU A 307 -17.53 8.62 13.12
CA LEU A 307 -16.09 8.45 12.91
C LEU A 307 -15.79 7.80 11.55
N VAL A 308 -16.53 6.74 11.18
CA VAL A 308 -16.38 6.12 9.86
C VAL A 308 -16.78 7.10 8.76
N ALA A 309 -17.87 7.87 8.93
CA ALA A 309 -18.28 8.88 7.98
C ALA A 309 -17.16 9.90 7.72
N PHE A 310 -16.46 10.35 8.77
CA PHE A 310 -15.28 11.20 8.64
C PHE A 310 -14.13 10.49 7.90
N MET A 311 -13.78 9.25 8.25
CA MET A 311 -12.70 8.52 7.58
C MET A 311 -12.95 8.35 6.08
N ARG A 312 -14.21 8.22 5.65
CA ARG A 312 -14.60 8.20 4.22
C ARG A 312 -14.40 9.52 3.49
N THR A 313 -14.15 10.62 4.20
CA THR A 313 -13.85 11.92 3.57
C THR A 313 -12.36 12.11 3.25
N LEU A 314 -11.48 11.30 3.84
CA LEU A 314 -10.03 11.38 3.70
C LEU A 314 -9.53 10.90 2.34
#